data_AF-A0A432IDG2-F1
#
_entry.id   AF-A0A432IDG2-F1
#
_cell.length_a   1.000
_cell.length_b   1.000
_cell.length_c   1.000
_cell.angle_alpha   90.00
_cell.angle_beta   90.00
_cell.angle_gamma   90.00
#
_symmetry.space_group_name_H-M   'P 1'
#
loop_
_entity.id
_entity.type
_entity.pdbx_description
1 polymer ?
#
loop_
_entity_poly.entity_id
_entity_poly.type
_entity_poly.pdbx_seq_one_letter_code
_entity_poly.pdbx_strand_id
1 'polypeptide(L)'
;KEGTKYKIKSSEIWKDKHVTAWHGDKMSLEIDCPQGMLGTLYVQFNDWNQKGREGYLIFEGRKVKLGKHDGAKGKWVKFHVMREDSNDGKLILKTKMTRGGNLMISQIVLVKE
;
A
#
# COMPACT_ATOMS: atom_id res chain seq x y z
N LYS A 1 8.19 11.47 -12.31
CA LYS A 1 9.52 11.06 -12.82
C LYS A 1 9.27 10.01 -13.88
N GLU A 2 9.80 10.21 -15.09
CA GLU A 2 9.71 9.22 -16.16
C GLU A 2 10.22 7.86 -15.66
N GLY A 3 9.45 6.78 -15.89
CA GLY A 3 9.94 5.40 -15.78
C GLY A 3 9.42 4.55 -14.61
N THR A 4 8.80 5.09 -13.56
CA THR A 4 8.23 4.25 -12.48
C THR A 4 6.84 3.79 -12.86
N LYS A 5 6.71 2.54 -13.30
CA LYS A 5 5.42 1.89 -13.52
C LYS A 5 4.97 1.21 -12.23
N TYR A 6 3.66 1.10 -12.05
CA TYR A 6 3.09 0.30 -10.98
C TYR A 6 1.94 -0.54 -11.52
N LYS A 7 1.70 -1.65 -10.85
CA LYS A 7 0.56 -2.54 -11.08
C LYS A 7 -0.07 -2.85 -9.75
N ILE A 8 -1.38 -2.63 -9.65
CA ILE A 8 -2.15 -3.04 -8.48
C ILE A 8 -3.19 -4.08 -8.88
N LYS A 9 -3.22 -5.19 -8.17
CA LYS A 9 -4.29 -6.18 -8.20
C LYS A 9 -5.17 -5.92 -6.99
N SER A 10 -6.38 -5.43 -7.22
CA SER A 10 -7.43 -5.21 -6.22
C SER A 10 -8.72 -5.90 -6.69
N SER A 11 -9.71 -6.00 -5.80
CA SER A 11 -11.03 -6.51 -6.19
C SER A 11 -11.72 -5.48 -7.09
N GLU A 12 -11.80 -4.24 -6.62
CA GLU A 12 -12.49 -3.14 -7.29
C GLU A 12 -11.82 -1.81 -6.97
N ILE A 13 -12.32 -0.74 -7.62
CA ILE A 13 -11.99 0.65 -7.30
C ILE A 13 -13.26 1.27 -6.72
N TRP A 14 -13.16 1.74 -5.47
CA TRP A 14 -14.19 2.52 -4.81
C TRP A 14 -13.99 3.98 -5.13
N LYS A 15 -15.07 4.70 -5.42
CA LYS A 15 -15.04 6.15 -5.62
C LYS A 15 -16.29 6.79 -5.07
N ASP A 16 -16.10 7.79 -4.22
CA ASP A 16 -17.16 8.69 -3.76
C ASP A 16 -16.63 10.13 -3.64
N LYS A 17 -17.40 11.01 -3.00
CA LYS A 17 -17.05 12.42 -2.77
C LYS A 17 -15.90 12.63 -1.78
N HIS A 18 -15.49 11.60 -1.03
CA HIS A 18 -14.45 11.66 -0.02
C HIS A 18 -13.14 11.05 -0.52
N VAL A 19 -13.19 9.89 -1.18
CA VAL A 19 -12.00 9.14 -1.58
C VAL A 19 -12.22 8.34 -2.85
N THR A 20 -11.15 8.23 -3.65
CA THR A 20 -11.00 7.16 -4.64
C THR A 20 -9.94 6.20 -4.11
N ALA A 21 -10.26 4.91 -4.00
CA ALA A 21 -9.37 3.92 -3.42
C ALA A 21 -9.50 2.57 -4.12
N TRP A 22 -8.36 1.90 -4.32
CA TRP A 22 -8.35 0.47 -4.60
C TRP A 22 -8.76 -0.29 -3.34
N HIS A 23 -9.66 -1.26 -3.46
CA HIS A 23 -10.04 -2.08 -2.31
C HIS A 23 -10.11 -3.58 -2.62
N GLY A 24 -9.92 -4.37 -1.58
CA GLY A 24 -10.02 -5.82 -1.63
C GLY A 24 -9.73 -6.46 -0.28
N ASP A 25 -10.08 -7.75 -0.16
CA ASP A 25 -9.69 -8.60 0.96
C ASP A 25 -8.20 -8.99 0.88
N LYS A 26 -7.70 -9.17 -0.34
CA LYS A 26 -6.28 -9.35 -0.67
C LYS A 26 -5.92 -8.42 -1.82
N MET A 27 -4.83 -7.67 -1.69
CA MET A 27 -4.30 -6.85 -2.77
C MET A 27 -2.81 -7.09 -2.95
N SER A 28 -2.31 -6.80 -4.16
CA SER A 28 -0.89 -6.83 -4.47
C SER A 28 -0.53 -5.62 -5.29
N LEU A 29 0.36 -4.78 -4.77
CA LEU A 29 0.98 -3.65 -5.44
C LEU A 29 2.41 -4.04 -5.83
N GLU A 30 2.73 -3.92 -7.11
CA GLU A 30 4.05 -4.11 -7.69
C GLU A 30 4.49 -2.77 -8.28
N ILE A 31 5.71 -2.32 -7.97
CA ILE A 31 6.28 -1.06 -8.46
C ILE A 31 7.62 -1.37 -9.11
N ASP A 32 7.81 -0.97 -10.36
CA ASP A 32 9.11 -1.06 -11.02
C ASP A 32 10.05 0.02 -10.44
N CYS A 33 11.26 -0.37 -10.04
CA CYS A 33 12.24 0.52 -9.43
C CYS A 33 13.66 0.24 -9.96
N PRO A 34 14.60 1.20 -9.83
CA PRO A 34 16.00 0.94 -10.13
C PRO A 34 16.55 -0.17 -9.23
N GLN A 35 17.36 -1.07 -9.80
CA GLN A 35 18.01 -2.13 -9.04
C GLN A 35 18.87 -1.57 -7.91
N GLY A 36 18.71 -2.11 -6.70
CA GLY A 36 19.48 -1.73 -5.53
C GLY A 36 19.20 -0.32 -5.00
N MET A 37 18.03 0.24 -5.34
CA MET A 37 17.51 1.49 -4.81
C MET A 37 17.37 1.47 -3.29
N LEU A 38 17.76 2.59 -2.65
CA LEU A 38 17.38 2.93 -1.29
C LEU A 38 16.28 3.99 -1.33
N GLY A 39 15.38 3.93 -0.37
CA GLY A 39 14.26 4.85 -0.35
C GLY A 39 13.19 4.53 0.66
N THR A 40 12.03 5.14 0.45
CA THR A 40 10.84 4.91 1.25
C THR A 40 9.60 4.80 0.37
N LEU A 41 8.85 3.72 0.58
CA LEU A 41 7.50 3.57 0.06
C LEU A 41 6.48 4.02 1.12
N TYR A 42 5.68 5.02 0.76
CA TYR A 42 4.55 5.49 1.55
C TYR A 42 3.25 5.01 0.91
N VAL A 43 2.39 4.38 1.70
CA VAL A 43 1.07 3.94 1.25
C VAL A 43 0.00 4.45 2.21
N GLN A 44 -0.99 5.16 1.67
CA GLN A 44 -2.11 5.70 2.43
C GLN A 44 -3.26 4.69 2.46
N PHE A 45 -3.67 4.31 3.67
CA PHE A 45 -4.83 3.45 3.92
C PHE A 45 -5.99 4.27 4.48
N ASN A 46 -7.22 3.99 4.05
CA ASN A 46 -8.41 4.71 4.51
C ASN A 46 -9.45 3.79 5.14
N ASP A 47 -10.03 4.24 6.25
CA ASP A 47 -11.24 3.67 6.85
C ASP A 47 -12.21 4.80 7.24
N TRP A 48 -12.43 5.75 6.33
CA TRP A 48 -13.18 6.99 6.58
C TRP A 48 -14.64 6.74 7.02
N ASN A 49 -15.23 5.62 6.61
CA ASN A 49 -16.57 5.18 7.02
C ASN A 49 -16.54 4.24 8.25
N GLN A 50 -15.43 4.21 8.97
CA GLN A 50 -15.28 3.63 10.31
C GLN A 50 -15.74 2.16 10.39
N LYS A 51 -15.42 1.34 9.37
CA LYS A 51 -15.78 -0.09 9.37
C LYS A 51 -14.86 -0.94 10.24
N GLY A 52 -13.88 -0.35 10.93
CA GLY A 52 -12.95 -1.06 11.80
C GLY A 52 -12.04 -1.98 10.99
N ARG A 53 -11.52 -1.46 9.88
CA ARG A 53 -10.67 -2.22 8.97
C ARG A 53 -9.34 -2.54 9.65
N GLU A 54 -8.98 -3.81 9.64
CA GLU A 54 -7.69 -4.30 10.13
C GLU A 54 -7.13 -5.32 9.15
N GLY A 55 -5.81 -5.43 9.08
CA GLY A 55 -5.17 -6.43 8.23
C GLY A 55 -3.66 -6.49 8.41
N TYR A 56 -3.05 -7.31 7.57
CA TYR A 56 -1.60 -7.44 7.47
C TYR A 56 -1.12 -6.82 6.17
N LEU A 57 0.00 -6.11 6.27
CA LEU A 57 0.76 -5.53 5.18
C LEU A 57 2.07 -6.31 5.10
N ILE A 58 2.40 -6.86 3.95
CA ILE A 58 3.57 -7.69 3.73
C ILE A 58 4.38 -7.02 2.63
N PHE A 59 5.44 -6.32 3.02
CA PHE A 59 6.33 -5.61 2.11
C PHE A 59 7.66 -6.36 2.05
N GLU A 60 8.02 -6.87 0.87
CA GLU A 60 9.23 -7.68 0.69
C GLU A 60 9.37 -8.80 1.74
N GLY A 61 8.26 -9.50 2.00
CA GLY A 61 8.18 -10.56 3.01
C GLY A 61 8.07 -10.08 4.46
N ARG A 62 8.35 -8.81 4.77
CA ARG A 62 8.22 -8.24 6.12
C ARG A 62 6.78 -7.91 6.44
N LYS A 63 6.26 -8.51 7.50
CA LYS A 63 4.85 -8.42 7.91
C LYS A 63 4.64 -7.35 8.99
N VAL A 64 3.69 -6.45 8.74
CA VAL A 64 3.25 -5.38 9.65
C VAL A 64 1.74 -5.47 9.84
N LYS A 65 1.24 -5.26 11.06
CA LYS A 65 -0.20 -5.15 11.32
C LYS A 65 -0.67 -3.71 11.03
N LEU A 66 -1.71 -3.57 10.21
CA LEU A 66 -2.40 -2.30 10.01
C LEU A 66 -3.30 -2.04 11.23
N GLY A 67 -2.91 -1.09 12.07
CA GLY A 67 -3.73 -0.61 13.18
C GLY A 67 -4.86 0.32 12.72
N LYS A 68 -5.56 0.91 13.70
CA LYS A 68 -6.64 1.88 13.48
C LYS A 68 -6.22 3.03 12.53
N HIS A 69 -7.08 3.32 11.55
CA HIS A 69 -6.83 4.30 10.47
C HIS A 69 -8.13 4.93 9.93
N ASP A 70 -9.10 5.12 10.83
CA ASP A 70 -10.45 5.62 10.56
C ASP A 70 -10.56 7.16 10.47
N GLY A 71 -9.44 7.87 10.53
CA GLY A 71 -9.40 9.31 10.31
C GLY A 71 -9.78 9.69 8.88
N ALA A 72 -10.40 10.86 8.70
CA ALA A 72 -10.84 11.36 7.38
C ALA A 72 -9.69 11.46 6.35
N LYS A 73 -8.46 11.69 6.81
CA LYS A 73 -7.25 11.76 5.97
C LYS A 73 -6.56 10.40 5.76
N GLY A 74 -7.11 9.32 6.30
CA GLY A 74 -6.46 8.01 6.31
C GLY A 74 -5.17 7.99 7.14
N LYS A 75 -4.41 6.91 6.99
CA LYS A 75 -3.13 6.70 7.65
C LYS A 75 -2.05 6.37 6.63
N TRP A 76 -0.95 7.10 6.69
CA TRP A 76 0.27 6.77 5.97
C TRP A 76 1.02 5.67 6.70
N VAL A 77 1.36 4.61 5.97
CA VAL A 77 2.28 3.57 6.43
C VAL A 77 3.58 3.73 5.66
N LYS A 78 4.68 3.78 6.40
CA LYS A 78 6.04 3.94 5.90
C LYS A 78 6.72 2.57 5.80
N PHE A 79 7.26 2.25 4.63
CA PHE A 79 8.09 1.08 4.41
C PHE A 79 9.48 1.53 3.94
N HIS A 80 10.50 1.16 4.69
CA HIS A 80 11.89 1.39 4.30
C HIS A 80 12.28 0.43 3.18
N VAL A 81 12.74 0.97 2.06
CA VAL A 81 13.27 0.22 0.92
C VAL A 81 14.77 0.07 1.12
N MET A 82 15.20 -1.16 1.34
CA MET A 82 16.60 -1.55 1.45
C MET A 82 17.14 -1.96 0.08
N ARG A 83 18.47 -2.11 -0.05
CA ARG A 83 19.07 -2.55 -1.33
C ARG A 83 18.58 -3.94 -1.71
N GLU A 84 18.44 -4.83 -0.73
CA GLU A 84 17.99 -6.20 -0.91
C GLU A 84 16.55 -6.29 -1.43
N ASP A 85 15.71 -5.33 -1.01
CA ASP A 85 14.30 -5.24 -1.40
C ASP A 85 14.11 -4.94 -2.88
N SER A 86 15.08 -4.26 -3.52
CA SER A 86 14.96 -3.72 -4.89
C SER A 86 15.92 -4.34 -5.88
N ASN A 87 16.68 -5.36 -5.49
CA ASN A 87 17.73 -5.96 -6.33
C ASN A 87 17.18 -6.58 -7.63
N ASP A 88 15.93 -7.03 -7.64
CA ASP A 88 15.25 -7.58 -8.82
C ASP A 88 14.59 -6.49 -9.69
N GLY A 89 14.72 -5.21 -9.29
CA GLY A 89 14.14 -4.07 -9.98
C GLY A 89 12.65 -3.86 -9.67
N LYS A 90 12.12 -4.50 -8.63
CA LYS A 90 10.70 -4.42 -8.26
C LYS A 90 10.52 -4.25 -6.76
N LEU A 91 9.38 -3.69 -6.38
CA LEU A 91 8.91 -3.64 -5.00
C LEU A 91 7.48 -4.18 -4.94
N ILE A 92 7.23 -5.07 -3.97
CA ILE A 92 6.00 -5.82 -3.80
C ILE A 92 5.45 -5.56 -2.40
N LEU A 93 4.28 -4.91 -2.37
CA LEU A 93 3.43 -4.82 -1.19
C LEU A 93 2.19 -5.69 -1.37
N LYS A 94 2.04 -6.71 -0.52
CA LYS A 94 0.80 -7.49 -0.40
C LYS A 94 0.01 -7.05 0.80
N THR A 95 -1.31 -7.02 0.67
CA THR A 95 -2.20 -6.73 1.81
C THR A 95 -3.19 -7.87 1.98
N LYS A 96 -3.57 -8.15 3.23
CA LYS A 96 -4.60 -9.13 3.57
C LYS A 96 -5.45 -8.61 4.72
N MET A 97 -6.74 -8.43 4.48
CA MET A 97 -7.74 -8.05 5.47
C MET A 97 -7.90 -9.16 6.52
N THR A 98 -8.16 -8.74 7.76
CA THR A 98 -8.47 -9.61 8.90
C THR A 98 -9.79 -9.23 9.58
N ARG A 99 -10.18 -7.95 9.52
CA ARG A 99 -11.47 -7.43 10.00
C ARG A 99 -11.94 -6.25 9.14
N GLY A 100 -13.25 -5.99 9.11
CA GLY A 100 -13.83 -4.81 8.45
C GLY A 100 -14.11 -4.98 6.95
N GLY A 101 -14.05 -6.21 6.44
CA GLY A 101 -14.53 -6.60 5.10
C GLY A 101 -13.56 -6.38 3.94
N ASN A 102 -12.84 -5.25 3.91
CA ASN A 102 -11.78 -5.00 2.93
C ASN A 102 -10.72 -4.05 3.49
N LEU A 103 -9.60 -3.89 2.79
CA LEU A 103 -8.66 -2.79 2.98
C LEU A 103 -8.78 -1.81 1.81
N MET A 104 -8.44 -0.54 2.04
CA MET A 104 -8.51 0.51 1.02
C MET A 104 -7.16 1.23 0.91
N ILE A 105 -6.60 1.30 -0.30
CA ILE A 105 -5.40 2.08 -0.63
C ILE A 105 -5.84 3.26 -1.49
N SER A 106 -5.51 4.48 -1.09
CA SER A 106 -5.90 5.69 -1.82
C SER A 106 -4.73 6.39 -2.49
N GLN A 107 -3.53 6.30 -1.90
CA GLN A 107 -2.33 6.96 -2.40
C GLN A 107 -1.09 6.10 -2.19
N ILE A 108 -0.17 6.21 -3.12
CA ILE A 108 1.11 5.50 -3.14
C ILE A 108 2.18 6.52 -3.55
N VAL A 109 3.25 6.63 -2.76
CA VAL A 109 4.39 7.50 -3.06
C VAL A 109 5.67 6.74 -2.82
N LEU A 110 6.52 6.62 -3.84
CA LEU A 110 7.88 6.09 -3.71
C LEU A 110 8.88 7.26 -3.78
N VAL A 111 9.68 7.40 -2.74
CA VAL A 111 10.73 8.42 -2.64
C VAL A 111 12.08 7.73 -2.64
N LYS A 112 12.94 8.10 -3.59
CA LYS A 112 14.35 7.68 -3.63
C LYS A 112 15.16 8.50 -2.63
N GLU A 113 16.10 7.87 -1.94
CA GLU A 113 17.18 8.54 -1.22
C GLU A 113 18.29 9.06 -2.15
#